data_AF-A0A517XUU0-F1
#
_entry.id   AF-A0A517XUU0-F1
#
_cell.length_a   1.000
_cell.length_b   1.000
_cell.length_c   1.000
_cell.angle_alpha   90.00
_cell.angle_beta   90.00
_cell.angle_gamma   90.00
#
_symmetry.space_group_name_H-M   'P 1'
#
loop_
_entity.id
_entity.type
_entity.pdbx_description
1 polymer ?
#
loop_
_entity_poly.entity_id
_entity_poly.type
_entity_poly.pdbx_seq_one_letter_code
_entity_poly.pdbx_strand_id
1 'polypeptide(L)'
;MSTRALSRRIGDLARRQAEAGERHAAVAAAVDAGHAERVAFLMMVPEDLRMAVGITLRDPDGDDALHSWVARPFARWAVAPAGFQFPRALVEWLLGRPHAWFLGHHCERCGLGVPLLTTDSRDPSPPPSIVVFPTCPACGGVTSHAANWWTEPPP
;
A
#
# COMPACT_ATOMS: atom_id res chain seq x y z
N MET A 1 10.69 20.78 -51.42
CA MET A 1 9.90 20.91 -50.17
C MET A 1 9.74 22.38 -49.82
N SER A 2 8.54 22.83 -49.43
CA SER A 2 8.31 24.22 -49.01
C SER A 2 8.83 24.47 -47.60
N THR A 3 9.42 25.65 -47.35
CA THR A 3 9.84 26.13 -46.02
C THR A 3 8.72 26.01 -44.98
N ARG A 4 7.47 26.28 -45.36
CA ARG A 4 6.29 26.12 -44.49
C ARG A 4 6.03 24.68 -44.04
N ALA A 5 6.41 23.69 -44.85
CA ALA A 5 6.26 22.28 -44.49
C ALA A 5 7.37 21.84 -43.52
N LEU A 6 8.58 22.39 -43.67
CA LEU A 6 9.69 22.17 -42.75
C LEU A 6 9.40 22.81 -41.38
N SER A 7 8.95 24.06 -41.34
CA SER A 7 8.60 24.74 -40.08
C SER A 7 7.51 24.02 -39.30
N ARG A 8 6.48 23.48 -39.99
CA ARG A 8 5.44 22.65 -39.36
C ARG A 8 6.01 21.37 -38.74
N ARG A 9 6.86 20.65 -39.48
CA ARG A 9 7.51 19.43 -38.97
C ARG A 9 8.39 19.72 -37.75
N ILE A 10 9.12 20.83 -37.74
CA ILE A 10 9.93 21.24 -36.59
C ILE A 10 9.03 21.55 -35.38
N GLY A 11 7.93 22.29 -35.58
CA GLY A 11 6.95 22.54 -34.51
C GLY A 11 6.33 21.27 -33.95
N ASP A 12 5.97 20.30 -34.81
CA ASP A 12 5.43 19.01 -34.39
C ASP A 12 6.45 18.11 -33.68
N LEU A 13 7.73 18.22 -34.01
CA LEU A 13 8.81 17.53 -33.29
C LEU A 13 9.03 18.16 -31.91
N ALA A 14 9.11 19.49 -31.84
CA ALA A 14 9.27 20.21 -30.58
C ALA A 14 8.12 19.92 -29.60
N ARG A 15 6.88 19.89 -30.10
CA ARG A 15 5.70 19.53 -29.30
C ARG A 15 5.78 18.09 -28.77
N ARG A 16 6.12 17.12 -29.61
CA ARG A 16 6.28 15.72 -29.18
C ARG A 16 7.42 15.52 -28.20
N GLN A 17 8.50 16.28 -28.34
CA GLN A 17 9.60 16.28 -27.38
C GLN A 17 9.18 16.87 -26.03
N ALA A 18 8.40 17.95 -26.02
CA ALA A 18 7.84 18.52 -24.80
C ALA A 18 6.90 17.52 -24.09
N GLU A 19 5.96 16.91 -24.82
CA GLU A 19 5.04 15.90 -24.29
C GLU A 19 5.80 14.68 -23.72
N ALA A 20 6.87 14.23 -24.38
CA ALA A 20 7.69 13.13 -23.88
C ALA A 20 8.48 13.53 -22.62
N GLY A 21 9.01 14.75 -22.59
CA GLY A 21 9.69 15.32 -21.42
C GLY A 21 8.77 15.41 -20.20
N GLU A 22 7.54 15.90 -20.38
CA GLU A 22 6.52 15.96 -19.33
C GLU A 22 6.16 14.55 -18.79
N ARG A 23 5.99 13.56 -19.68
CA ARG A 23 5.73 12.18 -19.27
C ARG A 23 6.88 11.60 -18.45
N HIS A 24 8.12 11.81 -18.89
CA HIS A 24 9.29 11.33 -18.15
C HIS A 24 9.41 11.98 -16.77
N ALA A 25 9.15 13.30 -16.68
CA ALA A 25 9.15 14.01 -15.41
C ALA A 25 8.05 13.49 -14.46
N ALA A 26 6.85 13.23 -14.98
CA ALA A 26 5.75 12.66 -14.19
C ALA A 26 6.07 11.25 -13.66
N VAL A 27 6.71 10.40 -14.49
CA VAL A 27 7.15 9.06 -14.05
C VAL A 27 8.22 9.15 -12.97
N ALA A 28 9.23 10.02 -13.13
CA ALA A 28 10.27 10.21 -12.13
C ALA A 28 9.67 10.67 -10.79
N ALA A 29 8.77 11.66 -10.82
CA ALA A 29 8.09 12.14 -9.62
C ALA A 29 7.25 11.05 -8.92
N ALA A 30 6.57 10.19 -9.69
CA ALA A 30 5.81 9.07 -9.14
C ALA A 30 6.71 8.01 -8.49
N VAL A 31 7.87 7.72 -9.09
CA VAL A 31 8.88 6.81 -8.53
C VAL A 31 9.44 7.36 -7.21
N ASP A 32 9.76 8.65 -7.18
CA ASP A 32 10.29 9.32 -5.98
C ASP A 32 9.24 9.35 -4.85
N ALA A 33 7.98 9.66 -5.16
CA ALA A 33 6.88 9.62 -4.21
C ALA A 33 6.69 8.21 -3.63
N GLY A 34 6.65 7.19 -4.49
CA GLY A 34 6.56 5.79 -4.06
C GLY A 34 7.76 5.33 -3.24
N HIS A 35 8.97 5.87 -3.51
CA HIS A 35 10.14 5.61 -2.68
C HIS A 35 10.00 6.24 -1.28
N ALA A 36 9.57 7.50 -1.21
CA ALA A 36 9.36 8.20 0.05
C ALA A 36 8.29 7.51 0.93
N GLU A 37 7.18 7.09 0.33
CA GLU A 37 6.12 6.33 1.02
C GLU A 37 6.65 5.02 1.60
N ARG A 38 7.43 4.25 0.82
CA ARG A 38 8.05 3.00 1.30
C ARG A 38 9.02 3.24 2.44
N VAL A 39 9.84 4.30 2.38
CA VAL A 39 10.76 4.64 3.48
C VAL A 39 9.97 5.01 4.73
N ALA A 40 8.95 5.87 4.63
CA ALA A 40 8.11 6.25 5.76
C ALA A 40 7.42 5.04 6.39
N PHE A 41 6.91 4.13 5.57
CA PHE A 41 6.33 2.87 6.01
C PHE A 41 7.35 1.98 6.75
N LEU A 42 8.55 1.80 6.21
CA LEU A 42 9.60 1.00 6.85
C LEU A 42 10.04 1.58 8.20
N MET A 43 9.93 2.89 8.41
CA MET A 43 10.22 3.49 9.72
C MET A 43 9.20 3.09 10.80
N MET A 44 7.96 2.75 10.42
CA MET A 44 6.96 2.19 11.33
C MET A 44 7.13 0.68 11.55
N VAL A 45 7.93 -0.02 10.75
CA VAL A 45 8.23 -1.45 10.97
C VAL A 45 9.24 -1.59 12.12
N PRO A 46 9.09 -2.58 13.02
CA PRO A 46 10.10 -2.91 14.03
C PRO A 46 11.49 -3.06 13.41
N GLU A 47 12.49 -2.45 14.03
CA GLU A 47 13.81 -2.22 13.41
C GLU A 47 14.47 -3.49 12.85
N ASP A 48 14.42 -4.57 13.60
CA ASP A 48 14.97 -5.88 13.25
C ASP A 48 14.22 -6.56 12.10
N LEU A 49 12.98 -6.17 11.81
CA LEU A 49 12.15 -6.71 10.73
C LEU A 49 12.18 -5.85 9.45
N ARG A 50 12.71 -4.62 9.51
CA ARG A 50 12.71 -3.68 8.38
C ARG A 50 13.36 -4.24 7.13
N MET A 51 14.48 -4.94 7.29
CA MET A 51 15.21 -5.51 6.16
C MET A 51 14.38 -6.60 5.46
N ALA A 52 13.78 -7.51 6.24
CA ALA A 52 12.94 -8.56 5.70
C ALA A 52 11.74 -7.99 4.93
N VAL A 53 11.04 -7.00 5.52
CA VAL A 53 9.92 -6.32 4.86
C VAL A 53 10.39 -5.59 3.60
N GLY A 54 11.54 -4.91 3.65
CA GLY A 54 12.12 -4.23 2.51
C GLY A 54 12.47 -5.17 1.35
N ILE A 55 12.91 -6.40 1.63
CA ILE A 55 13.14 -7.44 0.62
C ILE A 55 11.80 -7.87 0.02
N THR A 56 10.78 -8.17 0.85
CA THR A 56 9.45 -8.59 0.37
C THR A 56 8.80 -7.53 -0.51
N LEU A 57 8.98 -6.24 -0.21
CA LEU A 57 8.46 -5.12 -1.01
C LEU A 57 9.19 -4.90 -2.34
N ARG A 58 10.34 -5.54 -2.55
CA ARG A 58 11.10 -5.47 -3.81
C ARG A 58 10.84 -6.66 -4.72
N ASP A 59 10.09 -7.65 -4.26
CA ASP A 59 9.74 -8.82 -5.05
C ASP A 59 8.89 -8.37 -6.26
N PRO A 60 9.36 -8.59 -7.51
CA PRO A 60 8.59 -8.22 -8.71
C PRO A 60 7.32 -9.06 -8.87
N ASP A 61 7.26 -10.26 -8.29
CA ASP A 61 6.04 -11.07 -8.17
C ASP A 61 5.32 -10.78 -6.84
N GLY A 62 5.63 -9.64 -6.24
CA GLY A 62 5.20 -9.20 -4.93
C GLY A 62 3.69 -9.11 -4.78
N ASP A 63 3.27 -9.06 -3.53
CA ASP A 63 1.86 -9.14 -3.17
C ASP A 63 1.18 -7.79 -3.26
N ASP A 64 0.22 -7.66 -4.17
CA ASP A 64 -0.63 -6.49 -4.33
C ASP A 64 -1.29 -6.06 -3.01
N ALA A 65 -1.64 -7.00 -2.13
CA ALA A 65 -2.19 -6.68 -0.81
C ALA A 65 -1.13 -6.05 0.11
N LEU A 66 0.13 -6.50 0.03
CA LEU A 66 1.22 -5.89 0.78
C LEU A 66 1.52 -4.48 0.26
N HIS A 67 1.56 -4.30 -1.06
CA HIS A 67 1.74 -2.98 -1.66
C HIS A 67 0.58 -2.03 -1.32
N SER A 68 -0.66 -2.54 -1.33
CA SER A 68 -1.84 -1.80 -0.88
C SER A 68 -1.72 -1.40 0.59
N TRP A 69 -1.13 -2.25 1.43
CA TRP A 69 -0.89 -1.94 2.84
C TRP A 69 0.11 -0.81 3.03
N VAL A 70 1.22 -0.86 2.29
CA VAL A 70 2.24 0.20 2.36
C VAL A 70 1.65 1.55 2.00
N ALA A 71 0.83 1.58 0.94
CA ALA A 71 0.19 2.81 0.51
C ALA A 71 -0.83 3.32 1.55
N ARG A 72 -1.55 2.42 2.22
CA ARG A 72 -2.66 2.76 3.12
C ARG A 72 -2.69 1.86 4.36
N PRO A 73 -1.75 2.04 5.29
CA PRO A 73 -1.69 1.22 6.50
C PRO A 73 -2.75 1.60 7.54
N PHE A 74 -3.39 2.77 7.36
CA PHE A 74 -4.46 3.27 8.20
C PHE A 74 -5.69 3.66 7.37
N ALA A 75 -6.85 3.65 8.02
CA ALA A 75 -8.09 4.18 7.49
C ALA A 75 -7.95 5.69 7.20
N ARG A 76 -8.76 6.21 6.28
CA ARG A 76 -8.64 7.61 5.79
C ARG A 76 -8.76 8.66 6.90
N TRP A 77 -9.58 8.37 7.90
CA TRP A 77 -9.82 9.25 9.04
C TRP A 77 -8.73 9.18 10.11
N ALA A 78 -7.87 8.16 10.07
CA ALA A 78 -6.88 7.90 11.09
C ALA A 78 -5.51 8.47 10.70
N VAL A 79 -4.84 9.06 11.69
CA VAL A 79 -3.47 9.53 11.57
C VAL A 79 -2.59 8.63 12.41
N ALA A 80 -1.49 8.14 11.82
CA ALA A 80 -0.50 7.37 12.55
C ALA A 80 0.07 8.21 13.70
N PRO A 81 0.05 7.73 14.95
CA PRO A 81 0.69 8.43 16.06
C PRO A 81 2.17 8.68 15.79
N ALA A 82 2.71 9.79 16.28
CA ALA A 82 4.14 10.06 16.18
C ALA A 82 4.95 8.95 16.88
N GLY A 83 5.96 8.41 16.19
CA GLY A 83 6.78 7.30 16.70
C GLY A 83 6.05 5.95 16.73
N PHE A 84 4.88 5.83 16.11
CA PHE A 84 4.17 4.56 16.01
C PHE A 84 5.04 3.48 15.36
N GLN A 85 5.03 2.30 15.96
CA GLN A 85 5.53 1.09 15.35
C GLN A 85 4.40 0.08 15.18
N PHE A 86 4.38 -0.61 14.04
CA PHE A 86 3.48 -1.72 13.82
C PHE A 86 3.71 -2.79 14.89
N PRO A 87 2.64 -3.40 15.40
CA PRO A 87 2.76 -4.54 16.30
C PRO A 87 3.64 -5.63 15.66
N ARG A 88 4.64 -6.12 16.38
CA ARG A 88 5.55 -7.17 15.89
C ARG A 88 4.80 -8.36 15.29
N ALA A 89 3.80 -8.87 16.00
CA ALA A 89 2.99 -10.01 15.55
C ALA A 89 2.29 -9.76 14.21
N LEU A 90 1.88 -8.52 13.92
CA LEU A 90 1.30 -8.16 12.62
C LEU A 90 2.35 -8.24 11.52
N VAL A 91 3.54 -7.69 11.75
CA VAL A 91 4.64 -7.70 10.78
C VAL A 91 5.15 -9.12 10.53
N GLU A 92 5.35 -9.91 11.58
CA GLU A 92 5.79 -11.30 11.47
C GLU A 92 4.77 -12.15 10.71
N TRP A 93 3.47 -11.94 10.96
CA TRP A 93 2.43 -12.61 10.17
C TRP A 93 2.51 -12.25 8.69
N LEU A 94 2.71 -10.97 8.35
CA LEU A 94 2.84 -10.52 6.96
C LEU A 94 4.06 -11.12 6.24
N LEU A 95 5.15 -11.33 6.97
CA LEU A 95 6.37 -11.96 6.45
C LEU A 95 6.22 -13.48 6.30
N GLY A 96 5.48 -14.14 7.20
CA GLY A 96 5.30 -15.59 7.23
C GLY A 96 3.99 -16.10 6.62
N ARG A 97 3.26 -15.25 5.89
CA ARG A 97 1.88 -15.50 5.48
C ARG A 97 1.73 -16.80 4.65
N PRO A 98 0.84 -17.73 5.04
CA PRO A 98 0.73 -19.04 4.39
C PRO A 98 -0.14 -19.04 3.11
N HIS A 99 -0.98 -18.03 2.90
CA HIS A 99 -1.98 -17.98 1.83
C HIS A 99 -2.21 -16.56 1.30
N ALA A 100 -3.02 -16.46 0.24
CA ALA A 100 -3.55 -15.18 -0.23
C ALA A 100 -4.35 -14.47 0.88
N TRP A 101 -4.23 -13.16 0.93
CA TRP A 101 -4.83 -12.30 1.95
C TRP A 101 -5.15 -10.95 1.33
N PHE A 102 -5.94 -10.17 2.05
CA PHE A 102 -6.26 -8.81 1.64
C PHE A 102 -6.46 -7.91 2.85
N LEU A 103 -6.39 -6.60 2.61
CA LEU A 103 -6.77 -5.59 3.59
C LEU A 103 -8.26 -5.31 3.47
N GLY A 104 -9.06 -6.11 4.16
CA GLY A 104 -10.50 -5.87 4.25
C GLY A 104 -10.86 -4.98 5.42
N HIS A 105 -10.19 -5.13 6.55
CA HIS A 105 -10.62 -4.51 7.81
C HIS A 105 -9.67 -3.44 8.30
N HIS A 106 -10.24 -2.41 8.93
CA HIS A 106 -9.48 -1.44 9.71
C HIS A 106 -9.99 -1.46 11.15
N CYS A 107 -9.11 -1.14 12.09
CA CYS A 107 -9.50 -0.97 13.48
C CYS A 107 -10.41 0.25 13.62
N GLU A 108 -11.56 0.07 14.25
CA GLU A 108 -12.53 1.14 14.49
C GLU A 108 -11.96 2.21 15.43
N ARG A 109 -11.00 1.86 16.30
CA ARG A 109 -10.45 2.80 17.30
C ARG A 109 -9.22 3.57 16.81
N CYS A 110 -8.25 2.89 16.18
CA CYS A 110 -6.98 3.51 15.77
C CYS A 110 -6.79 3.54 14.24
N GLY A 111 -7.74 3.02 13.48
CA GLY A 111 -7.71 2.98 12.03
C GLY A 111 -6.68 2.04 11.43
N LEU A 112 -5.89 1.30 12.20
CA LEU A 112 -4.89 0.37 11.66
C LEU A 112 -5.54 -0.65 10.73
N GLY A 113 -5.02 -0.80 9.51
CA GLY A 113 -5.39 -1.85 8.57
C GLY A 113 -4.96 -3.21 9.10
N VAL A 114 -5.91 -4.14 9.23
CA VAL A 114 -5.70 -5.48 9.78
C VAL A 114 -5.99 -6.50 8.67
N PRO A 115 -5.04 -7.42 8.40
CA PRO A 115 -5.17 -8.37 7.31
C PRO A 115 -6.27 -9.39 7.59
N LEU A 116 -6.89 -9.83 6.51
CA LEU A 116 -7.81 -10.97 6.48
C LEU A 116 -7.28 -12.01 5.51
N LEU A 117 -7.47 -13.28 5.83
CA LEU A 117 -7.28 -14.35 4.85
C LEU A 117 -8.36 -14.23 3.77
N THR A 118 -7.95 -14.32 2.51
CA THR A 118 -8.92 -14.56 1.43
C THR A 118 -9.18 -16.06 1.38
N THR A 119 -10.44 -16.46 1.48
CA THR A 119 -10.86 -17.78 1.00
C THR A 119 -10.98 -17.69 -0.52
N ASP A 120 -10.16 -18.42 -1.29
CA ASP A 120 -10.48 -18.62 -2.71
C ASP A 120 -11.85 -19.32 -2.74
N SER A 121 -12.79 -18.81 -3.53
CA SER A 121 -14.11 -19.44 -3.68
C SER A 121 -14.03 -20.85 -4.27
N ARG A 122 -12.87 -21.22 -4.83
CA ARG A 122 -12.52 -22.56 -5.34
C ARG A 122 -11.75 -23.40 -4.33
N ASP A 123 -11.42 -22.88 -3.15
CA ASP A 123 -10.80 -23.67 -2.10
C ASP A 123 -11.80 -24.72 -1.59
N PRO A 124 -11.53 -26.03 -1.73
CA PRO A 124 -12.43 -27.07 -1.26
C PRO A 124 -12.48 -27.17 0.28
N SER A 125 -11.55 -26.55 1.00
CA SER A 125 -11.50 -26.54 2.47
C SER A 125 -11.09 -25.14 2.97
N PRO A 126 -11.95 -24.12 2.79
CA PRO A 126 -11.61 -22.76 3.18
C PRO A 126 -11.26 -22.71 4.68
N PRO A 127 -10.27 -21.90 5.09
CA PRO A 127 -9.96 -21.72 6.49
C PRO A 127 -11.21 -21.34 7.29
N PRO A 128 -11.40 -21.90 8.49
CA PRO A 128 -12.63 -21.72 9.28
C PRO A 128 -12.87 -20.27 9.74
N SER A 129 -11.86 -19.39 9.60
CA SER A 129 -11.96 -17.96 9.89
C SER A 129 -11.11 -17.16 8.89
N ILE A 130 -11.72 -16.13 8.31
CA ILE A 130 -11.01 -15.08 7.54
C ILE A 130 -10.23 -14.12 8.44
N VAL A 131 -10.58 -14.07 9.74
CA VAL A 131 -10.01 -13.13 10.69
C VAL A 131 -8.70 -13.69 11.23
N VAL A 132 -7.60 -13.01 10.89
CA VAL A 132 -6.24 -13.33 11.38
C VAL A 132 -6.06 -12.86 12.82
N PHE A 133 -6.50 -11.63 13.10
CA PHE A 133 -6.42 -11.01 14.43
C PHE A 133 -7.85 -10.77 14.96
N PRO A 134 -8.30 -11.50 15.99
CA PRO A 134 -9.65 -11.34 16.54
C PRO A 134 -9.94 -9.93 17.06
N THR A 135 -8.90 -9.20 17.47
CA THR A 135 -8.93 -7.79 17.84
C THR A 135 -7.73 -7.08 17.23
N CYS A 136 -7.78 -5.75 17.13
CA CYS A 136 -6.69 -4.96 16.60
C CYS A 136 -5.39 -5.22 17.37
N PRO A 137 -4.31 -5.66 16.71
CA PRO A 137 -3.06 -6.00 17.39
C PRO A 137 -2.35 -4.79 17.99
N ALA A 138 -2.74 -3.55 17.65
CA ALA A 138 -2.16 -2.34 18.21
C ALA A 138 -2.90 -1.82 19.46
N CYS A 139 -4.22 -1.92 19.52
CA CYS A 139 -5.00 -1.28 20.58
C CYS A 139 -6.13 -2.14 21.17
N GLY A 140 -6.27 -3.40 20.73
CA GLY A 140 -7.33 -4.32 21.16
C GLY A 140 -8.74 -3.96 20.68
N GLY A 141 -8.88 -2.95 19.82
CA GLY A 141 -10.18 -2.51 19.32
C GLY A 141 -10.80 -3.46 18.31
N VAL A 142 -12.10 -3.30 18.06
CA VAL A 142 -12.83 -4.02 17.02
C VAL A 142 -12.28 -3.64 15.64
N THR A 143 -12.30 -4.58 14.71
CA THR A 143 -11.89 -4.37 13.32
C THR A 143 -13.06 -4.69 12.40
N SER A 144 -13.36 -3.81 11.45
CA SER A 144 -14.45 -4.02 10.50
C SER A 144 -14.12 -3.48 9.12
N HIS A 145 -14.83 -3.99 8.12
CA HIS A 145 -14.74 -3.48 6.75
C HIS A 145 -15.32 -2.06 6.64
N ALA A 146 -16.34 -1.73 7.45
CA ALA A 146 -16.99 -0.42 7.45
C ALA A 146 -16.00 0.69 7.82
N ALA A 147 -15.09 0.44 8.75
CA ALA A 147 -14.09 1.42 9.20
C ALA A 147 -13.20 1.97 8.08
N ASN A 148 -13.00 1.24 6.98
CA ASN A 148 -12.25 1.71 5.81
C ASN A 148 -12.94 2.90 5.10
N TRP A 149 -14.27 2.97 5.19
CA TRP A 149 -15.10 3.89 4.41
C TRP A 149 -15.54 5.12 5.19
N TRP A 150 -15.27 5.18 6.49
CA TRP A 150 -15.57 6.35 7.29
C TRP A 150 -14.67 7.52 6.93
N THR A 151 -15.22 8.72 7.05
CA THR A 151 -14.50 9.99 6.87
C THR A 151 -14.01 10.58 8.19
N GLU A 152 -14.57 10.11 9.30
CA GLU A 152 -14.26 10.53 10.67
C GLU A 152 -14.14 9.30 11.58
N PRO A 153 -13.45 9.39 12.73
CA PRO A 153 -13.45 8.31 13.73
C PRO A 153 -14.90 7.94 14.11
N PRO A 154 -15.19 6.66 14.35
CA PRO A 154 -16.49 6.29 14.88
C PRO A 154 -16.71 6.89 16.27
N PRO A 155 -17.99 7.07 16.65
CA PRO A 155 -18.36 7.50 17.99
C PRO A 155 -17.94 6.51 19.09
#